data_AF-A0A8I2G4S0-F1
#
_entry.id   AF-A0A8I2G4S0-F1
#
_cell.length_a   1.000
_cell.length_b   1.000
_cell.length_c   1.000
_cell.angle_alpha   90.00
_cell.angle_beta   90.00
_cell.angle_gamma   90.00
#
_symmetry.space_group_name_H-M   'P 1'
#
loop_
_entity.id
_entity.type
_entity.pdbx_description
1 polymer ?
#
loop_
_entity_poly.entity_id
_entity_poly.type
_entity_poly.pdbx_seq_one_letter_code
_entity_poly.pdbx_strand_id
1 'polypeptide(L)' 'FRVARLVERGVSPESILLLTFTRRAAQEMLQRASQLLDRRCDQVFGGTFHSVANVLLRTYGSRIGIS' A
#
# COMPACT_ATOMS: atom_id res chain seq x y z
N PHE A 1 8.49 7.18 -10.42
CA PHE A 1 7.57 6.16 -9.88
C PHE A 1 8.32 5.15 -9.00
N ARG A 2 8.35 5.36 -7.68
CA ARG A 2 9.14 4.52 -6.75
C ARG A 2 8.59 3.10 -6.63
N VAL A 3 7.27 2.94 -6.54
CA VAL A 3 6.60 1.62 -6.48
C VAL A 3 6.95 0.77 -7.70
N ALA A 4 6.68 1.27 -8.91
CA ALA A 4 7.04 0.58 -10.15
C ALA A 4 8.53 0.18 -10.18
N ARG A 5 9.44 1.08 -9.78
CA ARG A 5 10.87 0.78 -9.72
C ARG A 5 11.22 -0.31 -8.69
N LEU A 6 10.53 -0.39 -7.56
CA LEU A 6 10.76 -1.46 -6.58
C LEU A 6 10.31 -2.82 -7.12
N VAL A 7 9.11 -2.86 -7.73
CA VAL A 7 8.57 -4.08 -8.35
C VAL A 7 9.43 -4.54 -9.53
N GLU A 8 9.90 -3.61 -10.37
CA GLU A 8 10.82 -3.87 -11.48
C GLU A 8 12.14 -4.50 -11.00
N ARG A 9 12.64 -4.06 -9.83
CA ARG A 9 13.86 -4.60 -9.20
C ARG A 9 13.65 -5.95 -8.50
N GLY A 10 12.46 -6.54 -8.61
CA GLY A 10 12.15 -7.84 -8.02
C GLY A 10 11.74 -7.80 -6.54
N VAL A 11 11.46 -6.62 -5.97
CA VAL A 11 10.86 -6.54 -4.63
C VAL A 11 9.44 -7.09 -4.71
N SER A 12 9.10 -8.04 -3.83
CA SER A 12 7.76 -8.61 -3.77
C SER A 12 6.73 -7.50 -3.53
N PRO A 13 5.70 -7.32 -4.39
CA PRO A 13 4.67 -6.30 -4.21
C PRO A 13 4.02 -6.31 -2.83
N GLU A 14 3.79 -7.48 -2.26
CA GLU A 14 3.19 -7.68 -0.94
C GLU A 14 4.06 -7.14 0.21
N SER A 15 5.36 -6.97 -0.02
CA SER A 15 6.30 -6.36 0.95
C SER A 15 6.39 -4.83 0.85
N ILE A 16 5.63 -4.21 -0.08
CA ILE A 16 5.62 -2.77 -0.30
C ILE A 16 4.33 -2.19 0.30
N LEU A 17 4.49 -1.15 1.12
CA LEU A 17 3.38 -0.34 1.65
C LEU A 17 3.43 1.07 1.04
N LEU A 18 2.34 1.48 0.38
CA LEU A 18 2.14 2.84 -0.12
C LEU A 18 1.16 3.61 0.78
N LEU A 19 1.64 4.68 1.42
CA LEU A 19 0.85 5.53 2.30
C LEU A 19 0.63 6.91 1.71
N THR A 20 -0.60 7.41 1.84
CA THR A 20 -0.94 8.79 1.46
C THR A 20 -1.93 9.41 2.47
N PHE A 21 -2.23 10.69 2.32
CA PHE A 21 -3.29 11.35 3.11
C PHE A 21 -4.69 11.20 2.52
N THR A 22 -4.83 10.86 1.23
CA THR A 22 -6.14 10.78 0.57
C THR A 22 -6.34 9.46 -0.16
N ARG A 23 -7.55 8.90 -0.08
CA ARG A 23 -7.89 7.66 -0.79
C ARG A 23 -7.63 7.78 -2.29
N ARG A 24 -7.98 8.94 -2.87
CA ARG A 24 -7.78 9.26 -4.27
C ARG A 24 -6.31 9.24 -4.67
N ALA A 25 -5.41 9.85 -3.88
CA ALA A 25 -3.99 9.84 -4.19
C ALA A 25 -3.40 8.41 -4.14
N ALA A 26 -3.80 7.60 -3.16
CA ALA A 26 -3.34 6.20 -3.09
C ALA A 26 -3.74 5.41 -4.34
N GLN A 27 -5.01 5.54 -4.74
CA GLN A 27 -5.56 4.88 -5.92
C GLN A 27 -4.88 5.37 -7.22
N GLU A 28 -4.75 6.68 -7.42
CA GLU A 28 -4.11 7.24 -8.61
C GLU A 28 -2.62 6.85 -8.70
N MET A 29 -1.90 6.83 -7.58
CA MET A 29 -0.49 6.43 -7.56
C MET A 29 -0.29 4.96 -7.91
N LEU A 30 -1.14 4.07 -7.39
CA LEU A 30 -1.12 2.65 -7.74
C LEU A 30 -1.49 2.45 -9.21
N GLN A 31 -2.57 3.07 -9.68
CA GLN A 31 -2.99 2.98 -11.08
C GLN A 31 -1.87 3.43 -12.04
N ARG A 32 -1.22 4.56 -11.75
CA ARG A 32 -0.09 5.04 -12.57
C ARG A 32 1.11 4.10 -12.50
N ALA A 33 1.38 3.47 -11.35
CA ALA A 33 2.46 2.49 -11.23
C ALA A 33 2.18 1.23 -12.05
N SER A 34 0.93 0.74 -12.06
CA SER A 34 0.50 -0.41 -12.86
C SER A 34 0.50 -0.10 -14.36
N GLN A 35 0.15 1.12 -14.76
CA GLN A 35 0.24 1.58 -16.14
C GLN A 35 1.69 1.69 -16.63
N LEU A 36 2.63 2.02 -15.75
CA LEU A 36 4.04 2.20 -16.13
C LEU A 36 4.80 0.86 -16.23
N LEU A 37 4.50 -0.10 -15.36
CA LEU A 37 5.17 -1.40 -15.33
C LEU A 37 4.21 -2.50 -15.80
N ASP A 38 3.44 -3.07 -14.87
CA ASP A 38 2.43 -4.09 -15.14
C ASP A 38 1.53 -4.29 -13.89
N ARG A 39 0.61 -5.24 -13.99
CA ARG A 39 -0.39 -5.55 -12.96
C ARG A 39 0.18 -6.07 -11.64
N ARG A 40 1.47 -6.41 -11.54
CA ARG A 40 2.09 -6.75 -10.24
C ARG A 40 2.03 -5.59 -9.26
N CYS A 41 1.98 -4.35 -9.75
CA CYS A 41 1.78 -3.16 -8.92
C CYS A 41 0.40 -3.13 -8.23
N ASP A 42 -0.61 -3.86 -8.74
CA ASP A 42 -1.94 -3.95 -8.12
C ASP A 42 -1.92 -4.73 -6.78
N GLN A 43 -0.88 -5.57 -6.56
CA GLN A 43 -0.69 -6.35 -5.34
C GLN A 43 -0.01 -5.55 -4.21
N VAL A 44 0.44 -4.33 -4.49
CA VAL A 44 1.05 -3.45 -3.49
C VAL A 44 -0.04 -2.99 -2.52
N PHE A 45 0.19 -3.19 -1.23
CA PHE A 45 -0.74 -2.69 -0.23
C PHE A 45 -0.67 -1.16 -0.20
N GLY A 46 -1.78 -0.50 -0.55
CA GLY A 46 -1.85 0.95 -0.63
C GLY A 46 -3.09 1.52 0.01
N GLY A 47 -2.94 2.64 0.71
CA GLY A 47 -4.06 3.26 1.40
C GLY A 47 -3.70 4.61 2.02
N THR A 48 -4.64 5.12 2.80
CA THR A 48 -4.35 6.27 3.67
C THR A 48 -3.70 5.82 4.96
N PHE A 49 -2.97 6.73 5.62
CA PHE A 49 -2.48 6.52 6.98
C PHE A 49 -3.57 5.98 7.91
N HIS A 50 -4.77 6.58 7.89
CA HIS A 50 -5.89 6.14 8.71
C HIS A 50 -6.37 4.72 8.37
N SER A 51 -6.51 4.40 7.08
CA SER A 51 -6.96 3.05 6.68
C SER A 51 -5.98 1.96 7.10
N VAL A 52 -4.67 2.22 6.96
CA VAL A 52 -3.62 1.27 7.33
C VAL A 52 -3.52 1.16 8.84
N ALA A 53 -3.56 2.27 9.57
CA ALA A 53 -3.61 2.26 11.03
C ALA A 53 -4.81 1.45 11.55
N ASN A 54 -5.99 1.63 10.96
CA ASN A 54 -7.18 0.86 11.33
C ASN A 54 -7.00 -0.64 11.07
N VAL A 55 -6.39 -1.05 9.95
CA VAL A 55 -6.08 -2.47 9.69
C VAL A 55 -5.12 -3.02 10.76
N LEU A 56 -4.08 -2.26 11.11
CA LEU A 56 -3.13 -2.66 12.13
C LEU A 56 -3.79 -2.77 13.51
N LEU A 57 -4.63 -1.81 13.89
CA LEU A 57 -5.35 -1.83 15.16
C LEU A 57 -6.36 -2.99 15.23
N ARG A 58 -7.07 -3.30 14.15
CA ARG A 58 -7.96 -4.47 14.13
C ARG A 58 -7.21 -5.79 14.20
N THR A 59 -5.98 -5.82 13.69
CA THR A 59 -5.14 -7.04 13.68
C THR A 59 -4.39 -7.24 15.02
N TYR A 60 -3.89 -6.15 15.61
CA TYR A 60 -2.94 -6.20 16.73
C TYR A 60 -3.38 -5.40 17.97
N GLY A 61 -4.49 -4.67 17.90
CA GLY A 61 -4.97 -3.78 18.97
C GLY A 61 -5.21 -4.50 20.29
N SER A 62 -5.63 -5.76 20.24
CA SER A 62 -5.85 -6.56 21.46
C SER A 62 -4.60 -6.68 22.32
N ARG A 63 -3.40 -6.63 21.72
CA ARG A 63 -2.10 -6.67 22.43
C ARG A 63 -1.81 -5.40 23.22
N ILE A 64 -2.52 -4.31 22.93
CA ILE A 64 -2.40 -3.01 23.60
C ILE A 64 -3.71 -2.57 24.25
N GLY A 65 -4.65 -3.50 24.48
CA GLY A 65 -5.92 -3.22 25.15
C GLY A 65 -6.95 -2.46 24.29
N ILE A 66 -6.81 -2.49 22.96
CA ILE A 66 -7.76 -1.89 22.02
C ILE A 66 -8.56 -3.02 21.34
N SER A 67 -9.89 -2.97 21.46
CA SER A 67 -10.84 -3.94 20.86
C SER A 67 -11.69 -3.32 19.77
#